data_AF-A0A946DZC0-F1
#
_entry.id   AF-A0A946DZC0-F1
#
_cell.length_a   1.000
_cell.length_b   1.000
_cell.length_c   1.000
_cell.angle_alpha   90.00
_cell.angle_beta   90.00
_cell.angle_gamma   90.00
#
_symmetry.space_group_name_H-M   'P 1'
#
loop_
_entity.id
_entity.type
_entity.pdbx_description
1 polymer ?
#
loop_
_entity_poly.entity_id
_entity_poly.type
_entity_poly.pdbx_seq_one_letter_code
_entity_poly.pdbx_strand_id
1 'polypeptide(L)' 'VNAGGLTHTSVALLDALNAFDGIVVEVHLSNIHRREEFRHHSYVAAAATGSICGFGSHGYIMALDAVHNLLERASA' A
#
# COMPACT_ATOMS: atom_id res chain seq x y z
N VAL A 1 -0.61 2.17 4.36
CA VAL A 1 0.54 1.59 5.09
C VAL A 1 1.78 1.66 4.23
N ASN A 2 2.93 2.02 4.81
CA ASN A 2 4.24 1.79 4.22
C ASN A 2 4.93 0.72 5.07
N ALA A 3 5.01 -0.52 4.57
CA ALA A 3 5.54 -1.65 5.31
C ALA A 3 7.08 -1.80 5.19
N GLY A 4 7.73 -0.93 4.41
CA GLY A 4 9.18 -1.01 4.17
C GLY A 4 9.59 -2.41 3.71
N GLY A 5 10.60 -3.00 4.35
CA GLY A 5 11.06 -4.36 4.02
C GLY A 5 10.04 -5.47 4.25
N LEU A 6 9.10 -5.29 5.19
CA LEU A 6 8.09 -6.31 5.52
C LEU A 6 7.12 -6.54 4.37
N THR A 7 6.97 -5.57 3.46
CA THR A 7 6.13 -5.77 2.28
C THR A 7 6.57 -6.98 1.46
N HIS A 8 7.87 -7.29 1.42
CA HIS A 8 8.42 -8.35 0.59
C HIS A 8 8.42 -9.72 1.28
N THR A 9 8.11 -9.79 2.58
CA THR A 9 8.36 -11.00 3.38
C THR A 9 7.23 -11.37 4.34
N SER A 10 6.36 -10.44 4.73
CA SER A 10 5.45 -10.65 5.84
C SER A 10 4.08 -11.14 5.39
N VAL A 11 3.93 -12.46 5.34
CA VAL A 11 2.62 -13.11 5.20
C VAL A 11 1.72 -12.77 6.40
N ALA A 12 2.28 -12.68 7.60
CA ALA A 12 1.51 -12.30 8.80
C ALA A 12 0.88 -10.90 8.70
N LEU A 13 1.58 -9.94 8.08
CA LEU A 13 1.01 -8.61 7.83
C LEU A 13 -0.08 -8.65 6.76
N LEU A 14 0.10 -9.45 5.71
CA LEU A 14 -0.95 -9.71 4.72
C LEU A 14 -2.21 -10.26 5.39
N ASP A 15 -2.10 -11.28 6.24
CA ASP A 15 -3.25 -11.87 6.93
C ASP A 15 -3.96 -10.85 7.83
N ALA A 16 -3.19 -10.01 8.55
CA ALA A 16 -3.76 -8.96 9.38
C ALA A 16 -4.50 -7.89 8.54
N LEU A 17 -3.98 -7.54 7.36
CA LEU A 17 -4.63 -6.60 6.46
C LEU A 17 -5.88 -7.19 5.79
N ASN A 18 -5.86 -8.49 5.45
CA ASN A 18 -7.04 -9.20 4.93
C ASN A 18 -8.18 -9.30 5.95
N ALA A 19 -7.85 -9.30 7.24
CA ALA A 19 -8.84 -9.30 8.31
C ALA A 19 -9.44 -7.89 8.60
N PHE A 20 -8.96 -6.85 7.91
CA PHE A 20 -9.46 -5.48 8.05
C PHE A 20 -10.41 -5.13 6.90
N ASP A 21 -11.67 -4.86 7.22
CA ASP A 21 -12.72 -4.57 6.22
C ASP A 21 -12.63 -3.14 5.62
N GLY A 22 -11.68 -2.33 6.05
CA GLY A 22 -11.54 -0.94 5.61
C GLY A 22 -10.63 -0.77 4.38
N ILE A 23 -10.46 0.49 3.98
CA ILE A 23 -9.59 0.85 2.86
C ILE A 23 -8.13 0.77 3.28
N VAL A 24 -7.33 0.06 2.48
CA VAL A 24 -5.88 -0.04 2.66
C VAL A 24 -5.17 0.50 1.43
N VAL A 25 -4.41 1.58 1.58
CA VAL A 25 -3.54 2.09 0.51
C VAL A 25 -2.08 1.82 0.87
N GLU A 26 -1.37 1.06 0.03
CA GLU A 26 0.06 0.83 0.19
C GLU A 26 0.87 2.02 -0.34
N VAL A 27 1.91 2.44 0.40
CA VAL A 27 2.79 3.55 -0.01
C VAL A 27 4.25 3.12 0.10
N HIS A 28 5.03 3.39 -0.95
CA HIS A 28 6.48 3.28 -0.96
C HIS A 28 7.13 4.60 -1.38
N LEU A 29 8.07 5.09 -0.57
CA LEU A 29 8.83 6.29 -0.90
C LEU A 29 9.61 6.12 -2.22
N SER A 30 10.31 5.00 -2.37
CA SER A 30 11.06 4.65 -3.58
C SER A 30 10.20 3.88 -4.57
N ASN A 31 10.56 3.88 -5.85
CA ASN A 31 9.98 2.98 -6.83
C ASN A 31 10.60 1.58 -6.63
N ILE A 32 9.84 0.67 -6.01
CA ILE A 32 10.32 -0.69 -5.69
C ILE A 32 10.58 -1.53 -6.94
N HIS A 33 9.92 -1.24 -8.07
CA HIS A 33 10.09 -1.95 -9.35
C HIS A 33 11.38 -1.55 -10.08
N ARG A 34 12.03 -0.45 -9.69
CA ARG A 34 13.35 -0.06 -10.21
C ARG A 34 14.52 -0.64 -9.41
N ARG A 35 14.22 -1.45 -8.40
CA ARG A 35 15.21 -1.98 -7.45
C ARG A 35 15.48 -3.47 -7.71
N GLU A 36 16.12 -4.13 -6.76
CA GLU A 36 16.45 -5.54 -6.81
C GLU A 36 15.19 -6.40 -7.02
N GLU A 37 15.31 -7.52 -7.73
CA GLU A 37 14.16 -8.39 -8.11
C GLU A 37 13.31 -8.81 -6.91
N PHE A 38 13.93 -9.11 -5.77
CA PHE A 38 13.22 -9.49 -4.55
C PHE A 38 12.32 -8.36 -3.98
N ARG A 39 12.46 -7.12 -4.46
CA ARG A 39 11.61 -5.99 -4.07
C ARG A 39 10.41 -5.78 -4.97
N HIS A 40 10.31 -6.53 -6.06
CA HIS A 40 9.21 -6.36 -7.02
C HIS A 40 7.93 -7.03 -6.51
N HIS A 41 8.06 -8.01 -5.62
CA HIS A 41 6.94 -8.66 -4.96
C HIS A 41 6.57 -7.95 -3.65
N SER A 42 5.27 -7.68 -3.47
CA SER A 42 4.69 -7.08 -2.27
C SER A 42 3.51 -7.94 -1.82
N TYR A 43 3.59 -8.50 -0.61
CA TYR A 43 2.47 -9.17 0.06
C TYR A 43 1.41 -8.15 0.48
N VAL A 44 1.80 -6.93 0.87
CA VAL A 44 0.85 -5.88 1.26
C VAL A 44 0.01 -5.42 0.07
N ALA A 45 0.58 -5.37 -1.13
CA ALA A 45 -0.12 -5.00 -2.36
C ALA A 45 -1.31 -5.93 -2.65
N ALA A 46 -1.21 -7.20 -2.25
CA ALA A 46 -2.27 -8.19 -2.47
C ALA A 46 -3.54 -7.91 -1.63
N ALA A 47 -3.39 -7.30 -0.45
CA ALA A 47 -4.50 -6.87 0.40
C ALA A 47 -4.90 -5.41 0.21
N ALA A 48 -4.05 -4.60 -0.43
CA ALA A 48 -4.30 -3.17 -0.59
C ALA A 48 -5.35 -2.89 -1.67
N THR A 49 -6.25 -1.94 -1.40
CA THR A 49 -7.16 -1.34 -2.39
C THR A 49 -6.39 -0.68 -3.54
N GLY A 50 -5.20 -0.16 -3.26
CA GLY A 50 -4.32 0.44 -4.25
C GLY A 50 -2.91 0.65 -3.69
N SER A 51 -1.93 0.79 -4.59
CA SER A 51 -0.52 0.96 -4.23
C SER A 51 0.08 2.17 -4.93
N ILE A 52 0.90 2.93 -4.21
CA ILE A 52 1.60 4.12 -4.70
C ILE A 52 3.09 3.95 -4.43
N CYS A 53 3.95 4.05 -5.45
CA CYS A 53 5.40 3.92 -5.26
C CYS A 53 6.19 4.96 -6.07
N GLY A 54 7.31 5.42 -5.52
CA GLY A 54 8.28 6.25 -6.25
C GLY A 54 8.06 7.75 -6.23
N PHE A 55 7.13 8.24 -5.40
CA PHE A 55 6.81 9.66 -5.30
C PHE A 55 7.34 10.33 -4.02
N GLY A 56 8.26 9.65 -3.31
CA GLY A 56 8.78 10.15 -2.04
C GLY A 56 7.66 10.41 -1.02
N SER A 57 7.83 11.45 -0.20
CA SER A 57 6.85 11.82 0.83
C SER A 57 5.50 12.26 0.25
N HIS A 58 5.47 12.77 -0.99
CA HIS A 58 4.22 13.14 -1.65
C HIS A 58 3.28 11.94 -1.89
N GLY A 59 3.83 10.72 -1.92
CA GLY A 59 3.04 9.49 -1.96
C GLY A 59 2.01 9.37 -0.83
N TYR A 60 2.29 9.94 0.34
CA TYR A 60 1.36 9.94 1.47
C TYR A 60 0.18 10.90 1.26
N ILE A 61 0.40 12.04 0.61
CA ILE A 61 -0.68 12.99 0.29
C ILE A 61 -1.63 12.36 -0.72
N MET A 62 -1.09 11.76 -1.80
CA MET A 62 -1.91 11.05 -2.78
C MET A 62 -2.67 9.88 -2.16
N ALA A 63 -2.08 9.17 -1.18
CA ALA A 63 -2.78 8.11 -0.46
C ALA A 63 -3.94 8.65 0.40
N LEU A 64 -3.75 9.78 1.07
CA LEU A 64 -4.82 10.44 1.83
C LEU A 64 -5.96 10.88 0.92
N ASP A 65 -5.66 11.49 -0.22
CA ASP A 65 -6.67 11.90 -1.20
C ASP A 65 -7.42 10.68 -1.76
N ALA A 66 -6.71 9.58 -2.03
CA ALA A 66 -7.33 8.34 -2.48
C ALA A 66 -8.28 7.76 -1.42
N VAL A 67 -7.85 7.70 -0.16
CA VAL A 67 -8.70 7.22 0.95
C VAL A 67 -9.93 8.11 1.12
N HIS A 68 -9.77 9.43 1.11
CA HIS A 68 -10.90 10.37 1.23
C HIS A 68 -11.94 10.12 0.13
N ASN A 69 -11.50 10.07 -1.13
CA ASN A 69 -12.40 9.84 -2.26
C ASN A 69 -13.09 8.46 -2.20
N LEU A 70 -12.41 7.43 -1.71
CA LEU A 70 -12.98 6.08 -1.57
C LEU A 70 -14.04 6.03 -0.45
N LEU A 71 -13.81 6.73 0.66
CA LEU A 71 -14.77 6.83 1.77
C LEU A 71 -16.05 7.58 1.35
N GLU A 72 -15.91 8.69 0.61
CA GLU A 72 -17.05 9.44 0.09
C GLU A 72 -17.90 8.57 -0.85
N ARG A 73 -17.26 7.82 -1.74
CA ARG A 73 -17.95 6.89 -2.67
C ARG A 73 -18.66 5.74 -1.97
N ALA A 74 -18.13 5.27 -0.85
CA ALA A 74 -18.74 4.19 -0.07
C ALA A 74 -19.93 4.68 0.78
N SER A 75 -20.01 5.99 1.02
CA SER A 75 -21.08 6.63 1.81
C SER A 75 -22.24 7.15 0.94
N ALA A 76 -22.08 7.12 -0.38
CA ALA A 76 -23.09 7.48 -1.39
C ALA A 76 -23.91 6.26 -1.82
#